data_AF-A0AAQ0S5E1-F1
#
_entry.id   AF-A0AAQ0S5E1-F1
#
_cell.length_a   1.000
_cell.length_b   1.000
_cell.length_c   1.000
_cell.angle_alpha   90.00
_cell.angle_beta   90.00
_cell.angle_gamma   90.00
#
_symmetry.space_group_name_H-M   'P 1'
#
loop_
_entity.id
_entity.type
_entity.pdbx_description
1 polymer ?
#
loop_
_entity_poly.entity_id
_entity_poly.type
_entity_poly.pdbx_seq_one_letter_code
_entity_poly.pdbx_strand_id
1 'polypeptide(L)' 'GNREDVQIEALKRGTAILITGGFKPSNKVINFANEHDLPVLSSSYDTFLVANIINKALFNQKIRKDILIVQDIMTP' A
#
# COMPACT_ATOMS: atom_id res chain seq x y z
N GLY A 1 1.14 -3.21 13.39
CA GLY A 1 2.28 -2.28 13.37
C GLY A 1 3.55 -2.93 13.84
N ASN A 2 3.64 -3.35 15.09
CA ASN A 2 4.87 -3.80 15.76
C ASN A 2 5.08 -5.32 15.86
N ARG A 3 4.27 -6.12 15.16
CA ARG A 3 4.31 -7.59 15.23
C ARG A 3 5.17 -8.13 14.10
N GLU A 4 6.46 -8.37 14.38
CA GLU A 4 7.45 -8.84 13.41
C GLU A 4 7.05 -10.18 12.78
N ASP A 5 6.56 -11.11 13.59
CA ASP A 5 6.06 -12.42 13.17
C ASP A 5 4.97 -12.30 12.10
N VAL A 6 3.98 -11.43 12.33
CA VAL A 6 2.90 -11.18 11.37
C VAL A 6 3.42 -10.53 10.09
N GLN A 7 4.40 -9.61 10.19
CA GLN A 7 5.02 -8.98 9.02
C GLN A 7 5.74 -10.01 8.15
N ILE A 8 6.53 -10.91 8.76
CA ILE A 8 7.24 -11.98 8.06
C ILE A 8 6.26 -12.97 7.42
N GLU A 9 5.20 -13.38 8.13
CA GLU A 9 4.20 -14.31 7.57
C GLU A 9 3.42 -13.69 6.40
N ALA A 10 3.19 -12.38 6.40
CA ALA A 10 2.62 -11.69 5.25
C ALA A 10 3.58 -11.66 4.06
N LEU A 11 4.86 -11.36 4.29
CA LEU A 11 5.88 -11.36 3.24
C LEU A 11 6.09 -12.75 2.64
N LYS A 12 6.09 -13.82 3.45
CA LYS A 12 6.18 -15.22 2.98
C LYS A 12 5.06 -15.61 2.01
N ARG A 13 3.92 -14.90 2.02
CA ARG A 13 2.81 -15.11 1.09
C ARG A 13 3.00 -14.36 -0.23
N GLY A 14 4.12 -13.67 -0.42
CA GLY A 14 4.41 -12.86 -1.60
C GLY A 14 3.73 -11.50 -1.59
N THR A 15 3.28 -11.03 -0.42
CA THR A 15 2.51 -9.78 -0.31
C THR A 15 3.37 -8.64 0.21
N ALA A 16 3.27 -7.47 -0.43
CA ALA A 16 3.82 -6.22 0.10
C ALA A 16 3.16 -5.83 1.43
N ILE A 17 3.86 -5.11 2.30
CA ILE A 17 3.32 -4.69 3.60
C ILE A 17 3.43 -3.18 3.83
N LEU A 18 2.42 -2.61 4.50
CA LEU A 18 2.40 -1.23 4.99
C LEU A 18 2.25 -1.22 6.51
N ILE A 19 3.27 -0.72 7.20
CA ILE A 19 3.32 -0.60 8.65
C ILE A 19 2.84 0.80 9.06
N THR A 20 1.81 0.86 9.90
CA THR A 20 1.23 2.11 10.42
C THR A 20 1.61 2.33 11.88
N GLY A 21 1.44 3.56 12.38
CA GLY A 21 1.65 3.93 13.79
C GLY A 21 3.11 4.21 14.16
N GLY A 22 3.96 4.52 13.18
CA GLY A 22 5.34 4.93 13.41
C GLY A 22 6.32 3.81 13.76
N PHE A 23 5.89 2.55 13.68
CA PHE A 23 6.78 1.42 13.88
C PHE A 23 7.70 1.23 12.67
N LYS A 24 8.98 1.00 12.95
CA LYS A 24 9.97 0.64 11.94
C LYS A 24 10.02 -0.90 11.80
N PRO A 25 10.14 -1.44 10.58
CA PRO A 25 10.42 -2.86 10.41
C PRO A 25 11.80 -3.18 10.99
N SER A 26 11.98 -4.41 11.47
CA SER A 26 13.30 -4.88 11.89
C SER A 26 14.19 -5.17 10.69
N ASN A 27 15.50 -5.28 10.91
CA ASN A 27 16.45 -5.67 9.85
C ASN A 27 16.10 -7.04 9.25
N LYS A 28 15.55 -7.95 10.04
CA LYS A 28 15.11 -9.26 9.56
C LYS A 28 13.99 -9.15 8.52
N VAL A 29 13.00 -8.28 8.78
CA VAL A 29 11.90 -8.01 7.86
C VAL A 29 12.40 -7.33 6.59
N ILE A 30 13.29 -6.34 6.73
CA ILE A 30 13.89 -5.62 5.60
C ILE A 30 14.68 -6.58 4.70
N ASN A 31 15.55 -7.40 5.28
CA ASN A 31 16.39 -8.33 4.50
C ASN A 31 15.53 -9.37 3.77
N PHE A 32 14.56 -9.97 4.45
CA PHE A 32 13.66 -10.94 3.81
C PHE A 32 12.90 -10.30 2.64
N ALA A 33 12.38 -9.09 2.83
CA ALA A 33 11.67 -8.37 1.79
C ALA A 33 12.57 -8.05 0.58
N ASN A 34 13.80 -7.59 0.83
CA ASN A 34 14.78 -7.30 -0.23
C ASN A 34 15.19 -8.57 -1.00
N GLU A 35 15.41 -9.69 -0.32
CA GLU A 35 15.74 -10.98 -0.97
C GLU A 35 14.64 -11.50 -1.89
N HIS A 36 13.39 -11.09 -1.66
CA HIS A 36 12.22 -11.52 -2.42
C HIS A 36 11.61 -10.40 -3.28
N ASP A 37 12.30 -9.26 -3.41
CA ASP A 37 11.85 -8.07 -4.14
C ASP A 37 10.44 -7.57 -3.72
N LEU A 38 10.12 -7.70 -2.43
CA LEU A 38 8.83 -7.31 -1.86
C LEU A 38 8.87 -5.90 -1.24
N PRO A 39 7.91 -5.02 -1.56
CA PRO A 39 7.84 -3.69 -0.94
C PRO A 39 7.46 -3.73 0.54
N VAL A 40 8.20 -2.97 1.35
CA VAL A 40 7.86 -2.66 2.74
C VAL A 40 7.79 -1.16 2.91
N LEU A 41 6.60 -0.66 3.28
CA LEU A 41 6.36 0.76 3.52
C LEU A 41 6.07 0.97 5.01
N SER A 42 6.48 2.11 5.55
CA SER A 42 6.17 2.51 6.93
C SER A 42 5.65 3.93 6.99
N SER A 43 4.62 4.17 7.79
CA SER A 43 3.99 5.47 8.01
C SER A 43 3.92 5.78 9.51
N SER A 44 4.16 7.04 9.87
CA SER A 44 3.97 7.55 11.23
C SER A 44 2.49 7.72 11.60
N TYR A 45 1.60 7.80 10.60
CA TYR A 45 0.16 7.90 10.83
C TYR A 45 -0.43 6.59 11.33
N ASP A 46 -1.47 6.68 12.15
CA ASP A 46 -2.22 5.50 12.62
C ASP A 46 -2.95 4.79 11.48
N THR A 47 -3.46 3.59 11.79
CA THR A 47 -4.15 2.73 10.83
C THR A 47 -5.40 3.38 10.24
N PHE A 48 -6.16 4.16 11.02
CA PHE A 48 -7.41 4.76 10.56
C PHE A 48 -7.13 5.86 9.55
N LEU A 49 -6.18 6.75 9.84
CA LEU A 49 -5.83 7.83 8.93
C LEU A 49 -5.23 7.29 7.63
N VAL A 50 -4.35 6.30 7.71
CA VAL A 50 -3.78 5.65 6.52
C VAL A 50 -4.87 4.98 5.67
N ALA A 51 -5.80 4.24 6.29
CA ALA A 51 -6.92 3.62 5.58
C ALA A 51 -7.80 4.67 4.88
N ASN A 52 -8.09 5.80 5.54
CA ASN A 52 -8.83 6.91 4.93
C ASN A 52 -8.08 7.53 3.74
N ILE A 53 -6.77 7.76 3.86
CA ILE A 53 -5.95 8.30 2.77
C ILE A 53 -5.99 7.36 1.56
N ILE A 54 -5.80 6.06 1.78
CA ILE A 54 -5.85 5.04 0.72
C ILE A 54 -7.24 5.03 0.07
N ASN A 55 -8.30 4.93 0.87
CA ASN A 55 -9.67 4.91 0.35
C ASN A 55 -10.01 6.16 -0.46
N LYS A 56 -9.62 7.35 0.02
CA LYS A 56 -9.83 8.62 -0.70
C LYS A 56 -9.02 8.68 -2.00
N ALA A 57 -7.78 8.23 -1.99
CA ALA A 57 -6.92 8.20 -3.17
C ALA A 57 -7.49 7.25 -4.25
N LEU A 58 -7.91 6.05 -3.85
CA LEU A 58 -8.54 5.07 -4.73
C LEU A 58 -9.87 5.58 -5.30
N PHE A 59 -10.71 6.19 -4.47
CA PHE A 59 -11.97 6.78 -4.91
C PHE A 59 -11.75 7.88 -5.96
N ASN A 60 -10.82 8.80 -5.71
CA ASN A 60 -10.47 9.85 -6.67
C ASN A 60 -9.89 9.29 -7.97
N GLN A 61 -9.08 8.23 -7.89
CA GLN A 61 -8.54 7.56 -9.08
C GLN A 61 -9.65 6.88 -9.89
N LYS A 62 -10.62 6.25 -9.23
CA LYS A 62 -11.78 5.63 -9.88
C LYS A 62 -12.62 6.67 -10.62
N ILE A 63 -12.97 7.78 -9.96
CA ILE A 63 -13.71 8.89 -10.59
C ILE A 63 -13.00 9.36 -11.86
N ARG A 64 -11.68 9.56 -11.81
CA ARG A 64 -10.92 10.00 -12.99
C ARG A 64 -10.96 9.01 -14.16
N LYS A 65 -11.02 7.70 -13.88
CA LYS A 65 -11.16 6.68 -14.92
C LYS A 65 -12.59 6.61 -15.49
N ASP A 66 -13.59 6.87 -14.66
CA ASP A 66 -15.00 6.78 -15.04
C ASP A 66 -15.50 8.02 -15.82
N ILE A 67 -14.76 9.14 -15.79
CA ILE A 67 -15.02 10.30 -16.65
C ILE A 67 -14.54 9.94 -18.07
N LEU A 68 -15.46 9.45 -18.91
CA LEU A 68 -15.30 9.45 -20.36
C LEU A 68 -14.92 10.87 -20.81
N ILE A 69 -13.75 11.01 -21.44
CA ILE A 69 -13.38 12.29 -22.04
C ILE A 69 -14.24 12.41 -23.31
N VAL A 70 -14.83 13.58 -23.57
CA VAL A 70 -15.69 13.80 -24.76
C VAL A 70 -14.97 13.41 -26.06
N GLN A 71 -13.63 13.46 -26.07
CA GLN A 71 -12.78 12.98 -27.17
C GLN A 71 -12.87 11.47 -27.43
N ASP A 72 -13.21 10.64 -26.43
CA ASP A 72 -13.36 9.18 -26.57
C ASP A 72 -14.70 8.78 -27.21
N ILE A 73 -15.65 9.72 -27.33
CA ILE A 73 -17.00 9.51 -27.90
C ILE A 73 -17.13 10.12 -29.30
N MET A 74 -16.18 10.96 -29.73
CA MET A 74 -16.15 11.51 -31.08
C MET A 74 -15.44 10.54 -32.04
N THR A 75 -16.19 9.58 -32.59
CA THR A 75 -15.82 8.97 -33.88
C THR A 75 -15.98 10.02 -34.99
N PRO A 76 -15.01 10.18 -35.92
CA PRO A 76 -15.14 11.10 -37.06
C PRO A 76 -16.30 10.74 -37.99
#